data_AF-A0A810BTI1-F1
#
_entry.id   AF-A0A810BTI1-F1
#
_cell.length_a   1.000
_cell.length_b   1.000
_cell.length_c   1.000
_cell.angle_alpha   90.00
_cell.angle_beta   90.00
_cell.angle_gamma   90.00
#
_symmetry.space_group_name_H-M   'P 1'
#
loop_
_entity.id
_entity.type
_entity.pdbx_description
1 polymer ?
#
loop_
_entity_poly.entity_id
_entity_poly.type
_entity_poly.pdbx_seq_one_letter_code
_entity_poly.pdbx_strand_id
1 'polypeptide(L)'
;MEMVPVGFLVGSTLFGLNMLITCLLLRMNRNDAFSSLRIGAYNNFLRFRLTEDGFDMYVVGLESVPKRRDWIANKKHDKNRPDPEIPVFVPTHDLKPHLVEKISISFARKRADAAVL
;
A
#
# COMPACT_ATOMS: atom_id res chain seq x y z
N MET A 1 3.41 -35.44 -32.44
CA MET A 1 3.07 -34.94 -31.09
C MET A 1 4.29 -34.79 -30.18
N GLU A 2 5.47 -35.34 -30.50
CA GLU A 2 6.67 -35.27 -29.63
C GLU A 2 7.40 -33.91 -29.62
N MET A 3 7.30 -33.10 -30.67
CA MET A 3 7.95 -31.78 -30.70
C MET A 3 7.30 -30.75 -29.76
N VAL A 4 6.03 -30.96 -29.39
CA VAL A 4 5.29 -30.07 -28.49
C VAL A 4 5.86 -30.09 -27.07
N PRO A 5 6.05 -31.24 -26.40
CA PRO A 5 6.66 -31.27 -25.07
C PRO A 5 8.12 -30.80 -25.09
N VAL A 6 8.87 -31.10 -26.15
CA VAL A 6 10.27 -30.63 -26.29
C VAL A 6 10.32 -29.11 -26.44
N GLY A 7 9.50 -28.53 -27.32
CA GLY A 7 9.40 -27.08 -27.48
C GLY A 7 8.91 -26.38 -26.22
N PHE A 8 7.96 -26.99 -25.50
CA PHE A 8 7.48 -26.48 -24.22
C PHE A 8 8.59 -26.46 -23.17
N LEU A 9 9.33 -27.55 -23.00
CA LEU A 9 10.42 -27.64 -22.02
C LEU A 9 11.56 -26.68 -22.36
N VAL A 10 12.01 -26.66 -23.62
CA VAL A 10 13.12 -25.79 -24.05
C VAL A 10 12.71 -24.32 -23.98
N GLY A 11 11.52 -23.97 -24.47
CA GLY A 11 11.02 -22.61 -24.45
C GLY A 11 10.80 -22.07 -23.04
N SER A 12 10.13 -22.85 -22.17
CA SER A 12 9.90 -22.44 -20.78
C SER A 12 11.21 -22.33 -19.99
N THR A 13 12.18 -23.22 -20.24
CA THR A 13 13.49 -23.17 -19.59
C THR A 13 14.31 -21.95 -20.03
N LEU A 14 14.38 -21.68 -21.34
CA LEU A 14 15.07 -20.49 -21.87
C LEU A 14 14.43 -19.21 -21.38
N PHE A 15 13.10 -19.13 -21.37
CA PHE A 15 12.37 -17.98 -20.85
C PHE A 15 12.61 -17.79 -19.35
N GLY A 16 12.55 -18.87 -18.56
CA GLY A 16 12.84 -18.85 -17.14
C GLY A 16 14.27 -18.41 -16.82
N LEU A 17 15.27 -18.90 -17.58
CA LEU A 17 16.66 -18.49 -17.45
C LEU A 17 16.87 -17.03 -17.84
N ASN A 18 16.24 -16.57 -18.93
CA ASN A 18 16.29 -15.16 -19.32
C ASN A 18 15.74 -14.26 -18.21
N MET A 19 14.59 -14.60 -17.63
CA MET A 19 14.01 -13.87 -16.50
C MET A 19 14.91 -13.93 -15.26
N LEU A 20 15.48 -15.09 -14.93
CA LEU A 20 16.38 -15.23 -13.79
C LEU A 20 17.62 -14.35 -13.93
N ILE A 21 18.28 -14.38 -15.09
CA ILE A 21 19.50 -13.61 -15.37
C ILE A 21 19.20 -12.11 -15.35
N THR A 22 18.13 -11.67 -16.00
CA THR A 22 17.76 -10.24 -16.06
C THR A 22 17.35 -9.69 -14.68
N CYS A 23 16.60 -10.45 -13.88
CA CYS A 23 16.22 -10.03 -12.53
C CYS A 23 17.39 -10.08 -11.53
N LEU A 24 18.20 -11.14 -11.55
CA LEU A 24 19.26 -11.37 -10.57
C LEU A 24 20.52 -10.54 -10.86
N LEU A 25 21.01 -10.57 -12.09
CA LEU A 25 22.31 -9.96 -12.47
C LEU A 25 22.16 -8.51 -12.93
N LEU A 26 21.16 -8.20 -13.76
CA LEU A 26 20.99 -6.85 -14.31
C LEU A 26 20.19 -5.93 -13.38
N ARG A 27 19.61 -6.45 -12.28
CA ARG A 27 18.77 -5.71 -11.33
C ARG A 27 17.59 -4.97 -11.97
N MET A 28 17.29 -5.27 -13.24
CA MET A 28 16.15 -4.72 -13.96
C MET A 28 14.89 -5.35 -13.38
N ASN A 29 13.82 -4.56 -13.29
CA ASN A 29 12.50 -5.03 -12.88
C ASN A 29 12.31 -5.39 -11.38
N ARG A 30 13.22 -4.99 -10.48
CA ARG A 30 13.02 -5.20 -9.03
C ARG A 30 11.74 -4.55 -8.53
N ASN A 31 11.45 -3.33 -8.97
CA ASN A 31 10.29 -2.59 -8.48
C ASN A 31 8.98 -3.30 -8.86
N ASP A 32 8.88 -3.85 -10.07
CA ASP A 32 7.68 -4.57 -10.53
C ASP A 32 7.58 -5.97 -9.91
N ALA A 33 8.72 -6.64 -9.67
CA ALA A 33 8.78 -7.89 -8.93
C ALA A 33 8.38 -7.71 -7.44
N PHE A 34 8.81 -6.63 -6.78
CA PHE A 34 8.44 -6.33 -5.39
C PHE A 34 7.04 -5.76 -5.26
N SER A 35 6.56 -4.98 -6.24
CA SER A 35 5.18 -4.47 -6.28
C SER A 35 4.16 -5.60 -6.47
N SER A 36 4.52 -6.67 -7.20
CA SER A 36 3.70 -7.88 -7.35
C SER A 36 3.84 -8.89 -6.20
N LEU A 37 4.93 -8.81 -5.42
CA LEU A 37 5.07 -9.54 -4.17
C LEU A 37 4.16 -8.90 -3.11
N ARG A 38 3.00 -9.53 -2.88
CA ARG A 38 2.15 -9.25 -1.72
C ARG A 38 2.91 -9.62 -0.45
N ILE A 39 3.79 -8.74 0.02
CA ILE A 39 4.40 -8.81 1.36
C ILE A 39 3.28 -8.51 2.35
N GLY A 40 2.52 -9.54 2.70
CA GLY A 40 1.30 -9.43 3.50
C GLY A 40 1.51 -9.16 4.99
N ALA A 41 2.73 -8.84 5.41
CA ALA A 41 3.08 -8.67 6.82
C ALA A 41 3.11 -7.21 7.26
N TYR A 42 3.50 -6.27 6.39
CA TYR A 42 3.70 -4.87 6.78
C TYR A 42 2.99 -3.91 5.82
N ASN A 43 2.00 -3.17 6.32
CA ASN A 43 1.30 -2.14 5.54
C ASN A 43 1.52 -0.77 6.15
N ASN A 44 1.89 0.20 5.31
CA ASN A 44 1.90 1.62 5.66
C ASN A 44 0.64 2.28 5.11
N PHE A 45 -0.11 2.94 5.98
CA PHE A 45 -1.25 3.77 5.62
C PHE A 45 -0.81 5.22 5.62
N LEU A 46 -1.14 5.91 4.54
CA LEU A 46 -0.89 7.34 4.42
C LEU A 46 -2.16 8.09 4.78
N ARG A 47 -2.13 8.85 5.87
CA ARG A 47 -3.24 9.73 6.26
C ARG A 47 -2.83 11.17 6.04
N PHE A 48 -3.66 11.87 5.29
CA PHE A 48 -3.45 13.28 4.99
C PHE A 48 -4.50 14.12 5.67
N ARG A 49 -4.08 15.27 6.20
CA ARG A 49 -4.96 16.32 6.68
C ARG A 49 -4.57 17.61 5.96
N LEU A 50 -5.43 18.05 5.06
CA LEU A 50 -5.30 19.34 4.38
C LEU A 50 -6.07 20.40 5.17
N THR A 51 -5.43 21.54 5.38
CA THR A 51 -5.99 22.73 6.03
C THR A 51 -5.66 23.97 5.20
N GLU A 52 -6.29 25.10 5.47
CA GLU A 52 -6.00 26.36 4.75
C GLU A 52 -4.57 26.85 4.96
N ASP A 53 -3.99 26.56 6.13
CA ASP A 53 -2.64 27.01 6.50
C ASP A 53 -1.54 26.01 6.13
N GLY A 54 -1.89 24.82 5.64
CA GLY A 54 -0.90 23.78 5.38
C GLY A 54 -1.45 22.37 5.23
N PHE A 55 -0.53 21.42 5.22
CA PHE A 55 -0.79 20.01 5.02
C PHE A 55 0.01 19.17 6.00
N ASP A 56 -0.68 18.28 6.71
CA ASP A 56 -0.07 17.23 7.51
C ASP A 56 -0.19 15.89 6.80
N MET A 57 0.92 15.15 6.78
CA MET A 57 1.02 13.78 6.34
C MET A 57 1.46 12.91 7.52
N TYR A 58 0.69 11.86 7.78
CA TYR A 58 0.96 10.86 8.81
C TYR A 58 1.16 9.51 8.13
N VAL A 59 2.35 8.94 8.27
CA VAL A 59 2.67 7.58 7.84
C VAL A 59 2.41 6.67 9.03
N VAL A 60 1.34 5.86 8.96
CA VAL A 60 0.95 4.94 10.02
C VAL A 60 1.27 3.51 9.59
N GLY A 61 2.20 2.87 10.30
CA GLY A 61 2.64 1.51 10.06
C GLY A 61 1.79 0.49 10.81
N LEU A 62 1.54 -0.65 10.18
CA LEU A 62 0.91 -1.81 10.79
C LEU A 62 1.77 -3.05 10.56
N GLU A 63 2.40 -3.53 11.63
CA GLU A 63 3.35 -4.68 11.60
C GLU A 63 2.70 -6.04 11.37
N SER A 64 1.40 -6.14 11.65
CA SER A 64 0.64 -7.36 11.45
C SER A 64 -0.71 -7.01 10.86
N VAL A 65 -0.88 -7.36 9.59
CA VAL A 65 -2.12 -7.11 8.86
C VAL A 65 -3.06 -8.29 9.08
N PRO A 66 -4.33 -8.06 9.49
CA PRO A 66 -5.30 -9.13 9.66
C PRO A 66 -5.49 -9.92 8.36
N LYS A 67 -5.42 -11.25 8.46
CA LYS A 67 -5.69 -12.13 7.31
C LYS A 67 -7.19 -12.15 7.02
N ARG A 68 -7.58 -12.67 5.86
CA ARG A 68 -9.00 -12.74 5.43
C ARG A 68 -9.93 -13.38 6.48
N ARG A 69 -9.43 -14.35 7.24
CA ARG A 69 -10.17 -15.05 8.32
C ARG A 69 -10.30 -14.26 9.62
N ASP A 70 -9.51 -13.20 9.78
CA ASP A 70 -9.45 -12.38 10.99
C ASP A 70 -10.40 -11.19 10.92
N TRP A 71 -11.31 -11.15 9.93
CA TRP A 71 -12.34 -10.12 9.77
C TRP A 71 -13.71 -10.68 10.12
N ILE A 72 -14.47 -9.96 10.94
CA ILE A 72 -15.84 -10.30 11.32
C ILE A 72 -16.78 -9.13 11.02
N ALA A 73 -18.05 -9.44 10.78
CA ALA A 73 -19.08 -8.41 10.62
C ALA A 73 -19.26 -7.65 11.95
N ASN A 74 -19.26 -6.33 11.87
CA ASN A 74 -19.47 -5.48 13.03
C ASN A 74 -20.93 -5.53 13.45
N LYS A 75 -21.20 -6.06 14.65
CA LYS A 75 -22.56 -6.15 15.22
C LYS A 75 -23.22 -4.79 15.44
N LYS A 76 -22.43 -3.71 15.53
CA LYS A 76 -22.92 -2.34 15.72
C LYS A 76 -23.31 -1.65 14.41
N HIS A 77 -22.96 -2.24 13.26
CA HIS A 77 -23.28 -1.66 11.97
C HIS A 77 -24.72 -2.00 11.59
N ASP A 78 -25.59 -1.00 11.51
CA ASP A 78 -26.95 -1.15 11.02
C ASP A 78 -26.99 -1.06 9.49
N LYS A 79 -27.47 -2.13 8.85
CA LYS A 79 -27.60 -2.22 7.39
C LYS A 79 -28.67 -1.27 6.84
N ASN A 80 -29.68 -0.96 7.63
CA ASN A 80 -30.81 -0.12 7.22
C ASN A 80 -30.53 1.37 7.46
N ARG A 81 -29.57 1.68 8.33
CA ARG A 81 -29.12 3.05 8.63
C ARG A 81 -27.59 3.09 8.66
N PRO A 82 -26.94 3.08 7.48
CA PRO A 82 -25.48 3.05 7.41
C PRO A 82 -24.90 4.34 8.00
N ASP A 83 -24.15 4.20 9.08
CA ASP A 83 -23.34 5.28 9.67
C ASP A 83 -21.92 5.22 9.09
N PRO A 84 -21.41 6.29 8.45
CA PRO A 84 -20.06 6.31 7.90
C PRO A 84 -18.96 6.18 8.98
N GLU A 85 -19.24 6.47 10.25
CA GLU A 85 -18.27 6.33 11.33
C GLU A 85 -18.13 4.88 11.82
N ILE A 86 -19.12 4.02 11.54
CA ILE A 86 -19.16 2.64 12.03
C ILE A 86 -18.75 1.68 10.89
N PRO A 87 -17.54 1.10 10.92
CA PRO A 87 -17.09 0.21 9.87
C PRO A 87 -17.93 -1.08 9.84
N VAL A 88 -18.20 -1.58 8.63
CA VAL A 88 -18.98 -2.82 8.40
C VAL A 88 -18.25 -4.05 8.93
N PHE A 89 -16.92 -4.06 8.84
CA PHE A 89 -16.07 -5.15 9.30
C PHE A 89 -15.08 -4.64 10.34
N VAL A 90 -14.85 -5.45 11.36
CA VAL A 90 -13.84 -5.21 12.39
C VAL A 90 -12.92 -6.42 12.48
N PRO A 91 -11.64 -6.21 12.80
CA PRO A 91 -10.70 -7.31 13.02
C PRO A 91 -11.08 -8.07 14.31
N THR A 92 -10.75 -9.36 14.36
CA THR A 92 -10.96 -10.23 15.53
C THR A 92 -10.02 -9.93 16.69
N HIS A 93 -8.94 -9.20 16.43
CA HIS A 93 -7.90 -8.83 17.38
C HIS A 93 -7.60 -7.34 17.24
N ASP A 94 -7.06 -6.76 18.31
CA ASP A 94 -6.70 -5.35 18.31
C ASP A 94 -5.54 -5.09 17.34
N LEU A 95 -5.73 -4.06 16.50
CA LEU A 95 -4.67 -3.52 15.66
C LEU A 95 -3.72 -2.71 16.53
N LYS A 96 -2.42 -2.86 16.27
CA LYS A 96 -1.36 -2.06 16.92
C LYS A 96 -0.70 -1.14 15.89
N PRO A 97 -1.42 -0.10 15.41
CA PRO A 97 -0.81 0.88 14.52
C PRO A 97 0.23 1.69 15.29
N HIS A 98 1.35 2.00 14.65
CA HIS A 98 2.34 2.93 15.18
C HIS A 98 2.61 4.03 14.16
N LEU A 99 2.93 5.23 14.63
CA LEU A 99 3.31 6.33 13.76
C LEU A 99 4.76 6.10 13.32
N VAL A 100 4.97 5.92 12.01
CA VAL A 100 6.30 5.82 11.42
C VAL A 100 6.89 7.21 11.26
N GLU A 101 6.11 8.13 10.68
CA GLU A 101 6.57 9.48 10.38
C GLU A 101 5.41 10.48 10.34
N LYS A 102 5.69 11.72 10.72
CA LYS A 102 4.79 12.86 10.53
C LYS A 102 5.53 13.98 9.82
N ILE A 103 4.96 14.45 8.72
CA ILE A 103 5.45 15.60 7.98
C ILE A 103 4.36 16.68 8.01
N SER A 104 4.74 17.89 8.40
CA SER A 104 3.85 19.05 8.41
C SER A 104 4.45 20.14 7.54
N ILE A 105 3.69 20.61 6.56
CA ILE A 105 4.08 21.68 5.65
C ILE A 105 3.11 22.83 5.83
N SER A 106 3.59 23.99 6.25
CA SER A 106 2.77 25.21 6.26
C SER A 106 2.84 25.90 4.91
N PHE A 107 1.70 26.35 4.38
CA PHE A 107 1.68 27.25 3.24
C PHE A 107 2.16 28.63 3.72
N ALA A 108 3.32 29.06 3.24
CA ALA A 108 3.77 30.43 3.50
C ALA A 108 2.72 31.39 2.91
N ARG A 109 2.13 32.24 3.77
CA ARG A 109 1.26 33.33 3.32
C ARG A 109 2.04 34.15 2.30
N LYS A 110 1.58 34.17 1.05
CA LYS A 110 2.12 35.08 0.03
C LYS A 110 2.06 36.48 0.65
N ARG A 111 3.20 37.16 0.84
CA ARG A 111 3.23 38.54 1.37
C ARG A 111 2.41 39.42 0.43
N ALA A 112 1.15 39.63 0.76
CA ALA A 112 0.35 40.71 0.22
C ALA A 112 0.71 41.93 1.06
N ASP A 113 1.88 42.53 0.82
CA ASP A 113 2.32 43.82 1.39
C ASP A 113 3.63 44.28 0.73
N ALA A 114 3.66 44.29 -0.61
CA ALA A 114 4.77 44.88 -1.36
C ALA A 114 4.23 45.66 -2.57
N ALA A 115 3.28 46.58 -2.35
CA ALA A 115 2.95 47.67 -3.28
C ALA A 115 1.90 48.62 -2.69
N VAL A 116 2.14 49.21 -1.52
CA VAL A 116 1.51 50.49 -1.14
C VAL A 116 2.58 51.34 -0.45
N LEU A 117 3.49 51.91 -1.25
CA LEU A 117 4.21 53.15 -0.97
C LEU A 117 4.54 53.80 -2.32
#